data_AF-A0A380CJN3-F1
#
_entry.id   AF-A0A380CJN3-F1
#
_cell.length_a   1.000
_cell.length_b   1.000
_cell.length_c   1.000
_cell.angle_alpha   90.00
_cell.angle_beta   90.00
_cell.angle_gamma   90.00
#
_symmetry.space_group_name_H-M   'P 1'
#
loop_
_entity.id
_entity.type
_entity.pdbx_description
1 polymer ?
#
loop_
_entity_poly.entity_id
_entity_poly.type
_entity_poly.pdbx_seq_one_letter_code
_entity_poly.pdbx_strand_id
1 'polypeptide(L)'
;MYNESEVRQLITGYHWRVNLLEHKVYEYDSTSIGQYGIESAMPKAQGGTGDKVLVRVIRNDKDKKHSQKLIEEIEFVDKREHYITNDKNYHILQLLKQGETIKTIERLLGISRRSIYSRIDKIVDVYMKHQ
;
A
#
# COMPACT_ATOMS: atom_id res chain seq x y z
N MET A 1 16.99 5.41 -3.19
CA MET A 1 17.20 5.00 -1.78
C MET A 1 16.29 5.86 -0.93
N TYR A 2 15.57 5.25 0.01
CA TYR A 2 14.64 5.96 0.89
C TYR A 2 15.40 6.55 2.08
N ASN A 3 14.95 7.68 2.59
CA ASN A 3 15.45 8.23 3.84
C ASN A 3 14.78 7.58 5.06
N GLU A 4 15.31 7.79 6.26
CA GLU A 4 14.79 7.20 7.50
C GLU A 4 13.31 7.56 7.74
N SER A 5 12.93 8.81 7.48
CA SER A 5 11.55 9.29 7.64
C SER A 5 10.61 8.64 6.63
N GLU A 6 11.06 8.45 5.39
CA GLU A 6 10.33 7.76 4.33
C GLU A 6 10.11 6.30 4.70
N VAL A 7 11.14 5.58 5.14
CA VAL A 7 11.01 4.18 5.60
C VAL A 7 10.03 4.08 6.76
N ARG A 8 10.09 5.01 7.71
CA ARG A 8 9.10 5.09 8.81
C ARG A 8 7.68 5.26 8.27
N GLN A 9 7.47 6.12 7.29
CA GLN A 9 6.16 6.34 6.64
C GLN A 9 5.70 5.13 5.80
N LEU A 10 6.62 4.37 5.22
CA LEU A 10 6.30 3.13 4.51
C LEU A 10 5.76 2.09 5.50
N ILE A 11 6.40 1.94 6.66
CA ILE A 11 5.97 1.00 7.71
C ILE A 11 4.63 1.43 8.32
N THR A 12 4.52 2.67 8.82
CA THR A 12 3.29 3.11 9.51
C THR A 12 2.12 3.25 8.56
N GLY A 13 2.38 3.59 7.31
CA GLY A 13 1.35 3.70 6.29
C GLY A 13 1.09 2.41 5.54
N TYR A 14 1.65 1.27 5.95
CA TYR A 14 1.46 0.01 5.25
C TYR A 14 -0.03 -0.36 5.15
N HIS A 15 -0.73 -0.30 6.29
CA HIS A 15 -2.12 -0.73 6.39
C HIS A 15 -3.07 0.00 5.43
N TRP A 16 -3.01 1.34 5.37
CA TRP A 16 -3.90 2.09 4.47
C TRP A 16 -3.59 1.86 3.00
N ARG A 17 -2.31 1.60 2.65
CA ARG A 17 -1.91 1.29 1.27
C ARG A 17 -2.49 -0.04 0.82
N VAL A 18 -2.42 -1.06 1.68
CA VAL A 18 -3.02 -2.38 1.41
C VAL A 18 -4.54 -2.23 1.27
N ASN A 19 -5.21 -1.58 2.22
CA ASN A 19 -6.66 -1.38 2.18
C ASN A 19 -7.11 -0.61 0.92
N LEU A 20 -6.32 0.38 0.49
CA LEU A 20 -6.60 1.13 -0.75
C LEU A 20 -6.45 0.26 -2.00
N LEU A 21 -5.44 -0.61 -2.05
CA LEU A 21 -5.27 -1.56 -3.15
C LEU A 21 -6.40 -2.60 -3.18
N GLU A 22 -6.77 -3.15 -2.02
CA GLU A 22 -7.90 -4.08 -1.88
C GLU A 22 -9.21 -3.46 -2.36
N HIS A 23 -9.49 -2.20 -1.97
CA HIS A 23 -10.66 -1.48 -2.44
C HIS A 23 -10.67 -1.29 -3.96
N LYS A 24 -9.53 -0.95 -4.57
CA LYS A 24 -9.41 -0.80 -6.03
C LYS A 24 -9.62 -2.12 -6.77
N VAL A 25 -9.11 -3.24 -6.21
CA VAL A 25 -9.32 -4.59 -6.77
C VAL A 25 -10.81 -4.93 -6.70
N TYR A 26 -11.45 -4.68 -5.54
CA TYR A 26 -12.88 -4.90 -5.37
C TYR A 26 -13.73 -4.07 -6.34
N GLU A 27 -13.42 -2.79 -6.56
CA GLU A 27 -14.11 -1.96 -7.55
C GLU A 27 -13.99 -2.54 -8.97
N TYR A 28 -12.80 -3.01 -9.36
CA TYR A 28 -12.58 -3.60 -10.68
C TYR A 28 -13.33 -4.92 -10.86
N ASP A 29 -13.44 -5.74 -9.80
CA ASP A 29 -14.16 -7.01 -9.81
C ASP A 29 -15.70 -6.81 -9.74
N SER A 30 -16.16 -5.81 -8.99
CA SER A 30 -17.58 -5.42 -8.89
C SER A 30 -18.10 -4.77 -10.18
N THR A 31 -17.24 -4.01 -10.87
CA THR A 31 -17.56 -3.44 -12.19
C THR A 31 -17.35 -4.44 -13.33
N SER A 32 -16.90 -5.66 -13.02
CA SER A 32 -16.64 -6.74 -13.97
C SER A 32 -17.88 -7.54 -14.39
N ILE A 33 -19.09 -7.10 -14.02
CA ILE A 33 -20.36 -7.66 -14.55
C ILE A 33 -20.85 -6.94 -15.83
N GLY A 34 -19.99 -6.22 -16.56
CA GLY A 34 -20.47 -5.46 -17.72
C GLY A 34 -19.50 -5.16 -18.85
N GLN A 35 -18.29 -5.75 -18.89
CA GLN A 35 -17.31 -5.36 -19.92
C GLN A 35 -16.64 -6.49 -20.69
N TYR A 36 -17.18 -7.71 -20.60
CA TYR A 36 -16.85 -8.80 -21.52
C TYR A 36 -18.11 -9.35 -22.20
N GLY A 37 -18.96 -8.44 -22.67
CA GLY A 37 -19.84 -8.69 -23.81
C GLY A 37 -19.06 -8.38 -25.08
N ILE A 38 -18.23 -9.33 -25.51
CA ILE A 38 -17.79 -9.44 -26.89
C ILE A 38 -19.06 -9.28 -27.74
N GLU A 39 -19.12 -8.28 -28.64
CA GLU A 39 -20.26 -7.97 -29.57
C GLU A 39 -21.25 -6.81 -29.25
N SER A 40 -21.04 -5.91 -28.28
CA SER A 40 -21.93 -4.74 -28.14
C SER A 40 -21.42 -3.47 -28.84
N ALA A 41 -21.78 -3.38 -30.13
CA ALA A 41 -22.04 -2.19 -30.94
C ALA A 41 -20.95 -1.10 -31.03
N MET A 42 -20.28 -1.06 -32.18
CA MET A 42 -19.71 0.18 -32.74
C MET A 42 -20.69 1.36 -32.58
N PRO A 43 -20.32 2.47 -31.91
CA PRO A 43 -21.07 3.70 -32.02
C PRO A 43 -20.76 4.32 -33.38
N LYS A 44 -21.75 4.36 -34.27
CA LYS A 44 -21.67 5.21 -35.47
C LYS A 44 -21.63 6.68 -35.02
N ALA A 45 -20.75 7.43 -35.68
CA ALA A 45 -20.22 8.72 -35.28
C ALA A 45 -21.25 9.86 -35.17
N GLN A 46 -21.06 10.75 -34.18
CA GLN A 46 -21.20 12.20 -34.36
C GLN A 46 -20.65 12.99 -33.15
N GLY A 47 -19.60 13.79 -33.37
CA GLY A 47 -19.24 14.97 -32.56
C GLY A 47 -18.33 14.75 -31.35
N GLY A 48 -17.06 15.17 -31.47
CA GLY A 48 -16.24 15.64 -30.35
C GLY A 48 -15.84 14.63 -29.25
N THR A 49 -15.66 13.34 -29.57
CA THR A 49 -15.44 12.27 -28.57
C THR A 49 -13.97 11.87 -28.35
N GLY A 50 -13.01 12.55 -28.98
CA GLY A 50 -11.57 12.25 -28.80
C GLY A 50 -11.10 12.51 -27.36
N ASP A 51 -11.57 13.61 -26.77
CA ASP A 51 -11.10 14.06 -25.45
C ASP A 51 -11.52 13.14 -24.31
N LYS A 52 -12.74 12.59 -24.35
CA LYS A 52 -13.24 11.72 -23.28
C LYS A 52 -12.54 10.36 -23.24
N VAL A 53 -12.21 9.79 -24.41
CA VAL A 53 -11.46 8.52 -24.50
C VAL A 53 -10.01 8.75 -24.08
N LEU A 54 -9.36 9.82 -24.56
CA LEU A 54 -8.00 10.18 -24.15
C LEU A 54 -7.90 10.44 -22.65
N VAL A 55 -8.84 11.19 -22.06
CA VAL A 55 -8.90 11.45 -20.62
C VAL A 55 -9.09 10.16 -19.82
N ARG A 56 -9.90 9.21 -20.31
CA ARG A 56 -10.09 7.89 -19.66
C ARG A 56 -8.82 7.04 -19.73
N VAL A 57 -8.13 7.02 -20.87
CA VAL A 57 -6.85 6.29 -21.04
C VAL A 57 -5.76 6.90 -20.15
N ILE A 58 -5.64 8.23 -20.11
CA ILE A 58 -4.68 8.95 -19.26
C ILE A 58 -4.98 8.73 -17.77
N ARG A 59 -6.25 8.73 -17.36
CA ARG A 59 -6.67 8.40 -15.99
C ARG A 59 -6.29 6.97 -15.64
N ASN A 60 -6.66 5.99 -16.47
CA ASN A 60 -6.28 4.59 -16.28
C ASN A 60 -4.76 4.40 -16.18
N ASP A 61 -3.96 5.08 -17.00
CA ASP A 61 -2.50 4.99 -16.96
C ASP A 61 -1.91 5.63 -15.70
N LYS A 62 -2.43 6.80 -15.27
CA LYS A 62 -2.04 7.45 -14.02
C LYS A 62 -2.44 6.63 -12.79
N ASP A 63 -3.65 6.08 -12.79
CA ASP A 63 -4.17 5.25 -11.71
C ASP A 63 -3.37 3.96 -11.59
N LYS A 64 -3.02 3.35 -12.74
CA LYS A 64 -2.14 2.17 -12.80
C LYS A 64 -0.75 2.49 -12.27
N LYS A 65 -0.13 3.60 -12.69
CA LYS A 65 1.18 4.05 -12.17
C LYS A 65 1.16 4.30 -10.67
N HIS A 66 0.07 4.89 -10.16
CA HIS A 66 -0.06 5.14 -8.72
C HIS A 66 -0.23 3.84 -7.94
N SER A 67 -1.09 2.92 -8.41
CA SER A 67 -1.24 1.60 -7.79
C SER A 67 0.05 0.79 -7.84
N GLN A 68 0.79 0.84 -8.95
CA GLN A 68 2.09 0.18 -9.07
C GLN A 68 3.09 0.72 -8.04
N LYS A 69 3.16 2.05 -7.87
CA LYS A 69 4.00 2.67 -6.84
C LYS A 69 3.66 2.17 -5.43
N LEU A 70 2.36 2.05 -5.12
CA LEU A 70 1.91 1.51 -3.82
C LEU A 70 2.34 0.05 -3.62
N ILE A 71 2.26 -0.77 -4.67
CA ILE A 71 2.72 -2.17 -4.64
C ILE A 71 4.22 -2.25 -4.39
N GLU A 72 5.02 -1.45 -5.10
CA GLU A 72 6.48 -1.39 -4.91
C GLU A 72 6.86 -0.97 -3.48
N GLU A 73 6.13 0.00 -2.91
CA GLU A 73 6.29 0.45 -1.53
C GLU A 73 5.96 -0.64 -0.49
N ILE A 74 4.91 -1.44 -0.75
CA ILE A 74 4.52 -2.59 0.09
C ILE A 74 5.56 -3.70 -0.02
N GLU A 75 5.95 -4.05 -1.24
CA GLU A 75 6.93 -5.10 -1.52
C GLU A 75 8.30 -4.77 -0.89
N PHE A 76 8.66 -3.48 -0.85
CA PHE A 76 9.86 -3.00 -0.14
C PHE A 76 9.83 -3.39 1.35
N VAL A 77 8.68 -3.27 2.01
CA VAL A 77 8.50 -3.60 3.43
C VAL A 77 8.52 -5.10 3.65
N ASP A 78 7.82 -5.87 2.81
CA ASP A 78 7.71 -7.33 2.94
C ASP A 78 9.04 -8.04 2.71
N LYS A 79 9.79 -7.65 1.67
CA LYS A 79 11.11 -8.26 1.37
C LYS A 79 12.12 -8.10 2.50
N ARG A 80 11.98 -7.04 3.31
CA ARG A 80 12.93 -6.73 4.39
C ARG A 80 12.50 -7.23 5.76
N GLU A 81 11.28 -7.72 5.87
CA GLU A 81 10.72 -8.24 7.11
C GLU A 81 11.56 -9.38 7.70
N HIS A 82 12.15 -10.23 6.83
CA HIS A 82 13.00 -11.34 7.25
C HIS A 82 14.31 -10.94 7.96
N TYR A 83 14.78 -9.69 7.79
CA TYR A 83 15.98 -9.21 8.47
C TYR A 83 15.72 -8.84 9.95
N ILE A 84 14.46 -8.81 10.39
CA ILE A 84 14.12 -8.50 11.78
C ILE A 84 14.29 -9.75 12.62
N THR A 85 15.45 -9.86 13.27
CA THR A 85 15.80 -11.01 14.13
C THR A 85 15.19 -10.96 15.52
N ASN A 86 14.65 -9.82 15.95
CA ASN A 86 14.08 -9.67 17.28
C ASN A 86 12.56 -9.92 17.25
N ASP A 87 12.10 -10.98 17.92
CA ASP A 87 10.68 -11.38 17.95
C ASP A 87 9.74 -10.25 18.38
N LYS A 88 10.12 -9.45 19.39
CA LYS A 88 9.29 -8.33 19.84
C LYS A 88 9.18 -7.24 18.77
N ASN A 89 10.25 -6.96 18.05
CA ASN A 89 10.23 -5.99 16.95
C ASN A 89 9.41 -6.53 15.77
N TYR A 90 9.54 -7.82 15.48
CA TYR A 90 8.76 -8.50 14.46
C TYR A 90 7.25 -8.38 14.75
N HIS A 91 6.82 -8.71 15.97
CA HIS A 91 5.42 -8.58 16.36
C HIS A 91 4.91 -7.13 16.35
N ILE A 92 5.74 -6.16 16.73
CA ILE A 92 5.37 -4.73 16.60
C ILE A 92 5.15 -4.36 15.14
N LEU A 93 6.03 -4.80 14.23
CA LEU A 93 5.84 -4.58 12.80
C LEU A 93 4.54 -5.21 12.31
N GLN A 94 4.24 -6.45 12.68
CA GLN A 94 2.99 -7.12 12.28
C GLN A 94 1.75 -6.35 12.74
N LEU A 95 1.72 -5.90 13.99
CA LEU A 95 0.61 -5.11 14.52
C LEU A 95 0.46 -3.78 13.76
N LEU A 96 1.57 -3.12 13.40
CA LEU A 96 1.53 -1.91 12.58
C LEU A 96 1.00 -2.18 11.17
N LYS A 97 1.39 -3.31 10.54
CA LYS A 97 0.86 -3.74 9.22
C LYS A 97 -0.64 -4.03 9.28
N GLN A 98 -1.11 -4.57 10.40
CA GLN A 98 -2.54 -4.79 10.67
C GLN A 98 -3.32 -3.49 10.92
N GLY A 99 -2.65 -2.34 11.08
CA GLY A 99 -3.28 -1.06 11.34
C GLY A 99 -3.59 -0.80 12.80
N GLU A 100 -3.01 -1.59 13.72
CA GLU A 100 -3.23 -1.42 15.14
C GLU A 100 -2.66 -0.10 15.66
N THR A 101 -3.41 0.53 16.57
CA THR A 101 -2.96 1.78 17.17
C THR A 101 -1.82 1.53 18.16
N ILE A 102 -0.92 2.51 18.33
CA ILE A 102 0.14 2.45 19.35
C ILE A 102 -0.43 2.17 20.75
N LYS A 103 -1.64 2.65 21.05
CA LYS A 103 -2.32 2.38 22.32
C LYS A 103 -2.73 0.90 22.46
N THR A 104 -3.22 0.28 21.38
CA THR A 104 -3.53 -1.15 21.37
C THR A 104 -2.26 -1.97 21.55
N ILE A 105 -1.19 -1.62 20.82
CA ILE A 105 0.11 -2.30 20.88
C ILE A 105 0.70 -2.19 22.30
N GLU A 106 0.63 -1.02 22.93
CA GLU A 106 1.03 -0.79 24.32
C GLU A 106 0.30 -1.73 25.30
N ARG A 107 -1.02 -1.89 25.12
CA ARG A 107 -1.84 -2.79 25.94
C ARG A 107 -1.51 -4.27 25.70
N LEU A 108 -1.34 -4.67 24.44
CA LEU A 108 -1.09 -6.06 24.06
C LEU A 108 0.29 -6.55 24.51
N LEU A 109 1.32 -5.73 24.34
CA LEU A 109 2.71 -6.09 24.62
C LEU A 109 3.16 -5.69 26.04
N GLY A 110 2.37 -4.90 26.77
CA GLY A 110 2.69 -4.44 28.11
C GLY A 110 3.94 -3.54 28.17
N ILE A 111 4.19 -2.76 27.11
CA ILE A 111 5.38 -1.89 27.00
C ILE A 111 4.97 -0.43 26.82
N SER A 112 5.78 0.48 27.37
CA SER A 112 5.53 1.92 27.25
C SER A 112 5.63 2.41 25.81
N ARG A 113 4.89 3.47 25.46
CA ARG A 113 4.97 4.12 24.13
C ARG A 113 6.39 4.44 23.71
N ARG A 114 7.23 4.95 24.62
CA ARG A 114 8.64 5.27 24.32
C ARG A 114 9.42 4.03 23.87
N SER A 115 9.18 2.89 24.51
CA SER A 115 9.79 1.61 24.13
C SER A 115 9.33 1.18 22.73
N ILE A 116 8.05 1.37 22.40
CA ILE A 116 7.52 1.08 21.06
C ILE A 116 8.22 1.94 20.01
N TYR A 117 8.28 3.26 20.19
CA TYR A 117 8.95 4.15 19.23
C TYR A 117 10.42 3.80 19.04
N SER A 118 11.15 3.55 20.14
CA SER A 118 12.56 3.11 20.05
C SER A 118 12.73 1.78 19.31
N ARG A 119 11.74 0.89 19.36
CA ARG A 119 11.75 -0.37 18.59
C ARG A 119 11.42 -0.14 17.13
N ILE A 120 10.51 0.78 16.82
CA ILE A 120 10.23 1.21 15.45
C ILE A 120 11.50 1.81 14.83
N ASP A 121 12.23 2.65 15.57
CA ASP A 121 13.49 3.23 15.11
C ASP A 121 14.50 2.12 14.76
N LYS A 122 14.62 1.09 15.60
CA LYS A 122 15.46 -0.10 15.30
C LYS A 122 15.02 -0.88 14.07
N ILE A 123 13.71 -0.98 13.82
CA ILE A 123 13.18 -1.63 12.60
C ILE A 123 13.59 -0.81 11.37
N VAL A 124 13.43 0.52 11.46
CA VAL A 124 13.85 1.43 10.39
C VAL A 124 15.36 1.32 10.14
N ASP A 125 16.18 1.27 11.18
CA ASP A 125 17.63 1.08 11.05
C ASP A 125 18.00 -0.21 10.31
N VAL A 126 17.30 -1.32 10.60
CA VAL A 126 17.50 -2.59 9.89
C VAL A 126 17.16 -2.42 8.41
N TYR A 127 16.03 -1.77 8.11
CA TYR A 127 15.59 -1.57 6.73
C TYR A 127 16.56 -0.66 5.96
N MET A 128 17.12 0.36 6.62
CA MET A 128 18.12 1.27 6.06
C MET A 128 19.45 0.58 5.76
N LYS A 129 19.86 -0.41 6.57
CA LYS A 129 21.08 -1.19 6.36
C LYS A 129 20.97 -2.19 5.21
N HIS A 130 19.76 -2.66 4.94
CA HIS A 130 19.44 -3.63 3.89
C HIS A 130 18.72 -2.99 2.70
N GLN A 131 18.93 -1.70 2.46
CA GLN A 131 18.24 -0.96 1.40
C GLN A 131 18.90 -1.11 0.03
#